data_AF-A0A7W6RQ61-F1
#
_entry.id   AF-A0A7W6RQ61-F1
#
_cell.length_a   1.000
_cell.length_b   1.000
_cell.length_c   1.000
_cell.angle_alpha   90.00
_cell.angle_beta   90.00
_cell.angle_gamma   90.00
#
_symmetry.space_group_name_H-M   'P 1'
#
loop_
_entity.id
_entity.type
_entity.pdbx_description
1 polymer ?
#
loop_
_entity_poly.entity_id
_entity_poly.type
_entity_poly.pdbx_seq_one_letter_code
_entity_poly.pdbx_strand_id
1 'polypeptide(L)'
;MAQFVGFRPNGKGAFTQSYSRVSGFDANHRFSSARDAVDALLTHSSDNMVNVRSYEPSSPRSKEFVYGLKNVDEVLAVLERLAALDLHLIVNETIDIHDGGVSGVVQGQVVEFAPDDTPRCARAERSDFQILLTRYALERRATG
;
A
#
# COMPACT_ATOMS: atom_id res chain seq x y z
N MET A 1 6.32 -11.70 -0.97
CA MET A 1 5.73 -10.53 -1.67
C MET A 1 5.05 -9.70 -0.62
N ALA A 2 5.18 -8.37 -0.69
CA ALA A 2 4.51 -7.47 0.24
C ALA A 2 2.97 -7.62 0.15
N GLN A 3 2.31 -7.90 1.25
CA GLN A 3 0.85 -7.89 1.38
C GLN A 3 0.32 -6.47 1.49
N PHE A 4 -0.85 -6.20 0.91
CA PHE A 4 -1.45 -4.87 0.97
C PHE A 4 -2.96 -4.85 0.71
N VAL A 5 -3.59 -3.74 1.14
CA VAL A 5 -4.97 -3.37 0.81
C VAL A 5 -4.98 -1.90 0.35
N GLY A 6 -5.61 -1.64 -0.79
CA GLY A 6 -5.78 -0.29 -1.33
C GLY A 6 -7.18 0.24 -1.12
N PHE A 7 -7.31 1.52 -0.79
CA PHE A 7 -8.58 2.22 -0.60
C PHE A 7 -8.66 3.48 -1.46
N ARG A 8 -9.88 3.83 -1.86
CA ARG A 8 -10.18 5.06 -2.62
C ARG A 8 -11.26 5.88 -1.90
N PRO A 9 -11.11 7.21 -1.84
CA PRO A 9 -12.15 8.07 -1.31
C PRO A 9 -13.38 8.02 -2.23
N ASN A 10 -14.56 8.26 -1.66
CA ASN A 10 -15.84 8.25 -2.38
C ASN A 10 -16.57 9.61 -2.35
N GLY A 11 -15.86 10.69 -2.05
CA GLY A 11 -16.35 12.07 -2.17
C GLY A 11 -17.18 12.60 -1.00
N LYS A 12 -17.21 11.92 0.16
CA LYS A 12 -17.91 12.37 1.38
C LYS A 12 -17.13 12.14 2.68
N GLY A 13 -15.80 12.16 2.60
CA GLY A 13 -14.93 11.76 3.71
C GLY A 13 -14.97 10.27 4.06
N ALA A 14 -15.66 9.46 3.24
CA ALA A 14 -15.63 8.01 3.32
C ALA A 14 -14.76 7.42 2.21
N PHE A 15 -14.43 6.14 2.35
CA PHE A 15 -13.58 5.42 1.41
C PHE A 15 -14.06 3.98 1.22
N THR A 16 -13.62 3.35 0.13
CA THR A 16 -13.96 1.98 -0.22
C THR A 16 -12.71 1.21 -0.62
N GLN A 17 -12.69 -0.10 -0.36
CA GLN A 17 -11.62 -0.96 -0.85
C GLN A 17 -11.61 -0.97 -2.38
N SER A 18 -10.44 -0.71 -2.95
CA SER A 18 -10.21 -0.77 -4.39
C SER A 18 -9.56 -2.09 -4.82
N TYR A 19 -8.57 -2.56 -4.05
CA TYR A 19 -7.83 -3.79 -4.33
C TYR A 19 -7.26 -4.40 -3.05
N SER A 20 -6.96 -5.70 -3.06
CA SER A 20 -6.28 -6.39 -1.96
C SER A 20 -5.40 -7.53 -2.46
N ARG A 21 -4.31 -7.78 -1.75
CA ARG A 21 -3.47 -8.97 -1.85
C ARG A 21 -2.97 -9.33 -0.46
N VAL A 22 -3.67 -10.27 0.19
CA VAL A 22 -3.37 -10.75 1.54
C VAL A 22 -3.25 -12.27 1.48
N SER A 23 -2.27 -12.83 2.17
CA SER A 23 -2.06 -14.28 2.25
C SER A 23 -3.29 -14.95 2.85
N GLY A 24 -3.64 -16.15 2.35
CA GLY A 24 -4.87 -16.83 2.76
C GLY A 24 -6.15 -16.36 2.04
N PHE A 25 -6.08 -15.29 1.23
CA PHE A 25 -7.21 -14.79 0.45
C PHE A 25 -6.91 -14.79 -1.05
N ASP A 26 -7.97 -14.87 -1.87
CA ASP A 26 -7.86 -14.70 -3.31
C ASP A 26 -7.33 -13.30 -3.68
N ALA A 27 -6.71 -13.19 -4.86
CA ALA A 27 -6.36 -11.89 -5.41
C ALA A 27 -7.62 -11.01 -5.51
N ASN A 28 -7.52 -9.76 -5.06
CA ASN A 28 -8.61 -8.79 -5.08
C ASN A 28 -9.84 -9.22 -4.23
N HIS A 29 -9.66 -10.10 -3.24
CA HIS A 29 -10.71 -10.49 -2.30
C HIS A 29 -11.40 -9.27 -1.68
N ARG A 30 -12.74 -9.25 -1.70
CA ARG A 30 -13.54 -8.16 -1.15
C ARG A 30 -13.89 -8.46 0.30
N PHE A 31 -13.25 -7.74 1.21
CA PHE A 31 -13.56 -7.83 2.64
C PHE A 31 -14.90 -7.15 2.92
N SER A 32 -15.57 -7.57 4.01
CA SER A 32 -16.87 -7.01 4.37
C SER A 32 -16.76 -5.56 4.87
N SER A 33 -15.61 -5.22 5.44
CA SER A 33 -15.31 -3.88 5.93
C SER A 33 -13.82 -3.53 5.79
N ALA A 34 -13.48 -2.24 5.89
CA ALA A 34 -12.09 -1.80 5.98
C ALA A 34 -11.40 -2.36 7.23
N ARG A 35 -12.15 -2.53 8.32
CA ARG A 35 -11.67 -3.13 9.57
C ARG A 35 -11.20 -4.56 9.32
N ASP A 36 -12.03 -5.38 8.69
CA ASP A 36 -11.71 -6.79 8.40
C ASP A 36 -10.49 -6.89 7.47
N ALA A 37 -10.39 -5.99 6.49
CA ALA A 37 -9.26 -5.97 5.58
C ALA A 37 -7.94 -5.63 6.29
N VAL A 38 -7.97 -4.66 7.20
CA VAL A 38 -6.81 -4.24 8.01
C VAL A 38 -6.44 -5.33 9.03
N ASP A 39 -7.43 -5.90 9.69
CA ASP A 39 -7.25 -6.99 10.66
C ASP A 39 -6.63 -8.23 10.01
N ALA A 40 -7.14 -8.62 8.84
CA ALA A 40 -6.56 -9.69 8.04
C ALA A 40 -5.11 -9.36 7.63
N LEU A 41 -4.84 -8.14 7.17
CA LEU A 41 -3.48 -7.74 6.76
C LEU A 41 -2.50 -7.77 7.94
N LEU A 42 -2.90 -7.26 9.11
CA LEU A 42 -2.08 -7.31 10.33
C LEU A 42 -1.81 -8.75 10.77
N THR A 43 -2.86 -9.57 10.88
CA THR A 43 -2.78 -10.98 11.30
C THR A 43 -1.88 -11.81 10.38
N HIS A 44 -1.85 -11.50 9.09
CA HIS A 44 -1.04 -12.23 8.12
C HIS A 44 0.33 -11.60 7.86
N SER A 45 0.61 -10.40 8.38
CA SER A 45 1.93 -9.76 8.27
C SER A 45 2.97 -10.43 9.17
N SER A 46 4.23 -10.49 8.71
CA SER A 46 5.31 -11.15 9.48
C SER A 46 5.53 -10.53 10.86
N ASP A 47 5.40 -9.21 10.95
CA ASP A 47 5.77 -8.45 12.15
C ASP A 47 4.54 -7.92 12.92
N ASN A 48 3.33 -8.30 12.49
CA ASN A 48 2.07 -7.70 12.96
C ASN A 48 2.10 -6.16 12.89
N MET A 49 2.71 -5.64 11.82
CA MET A 49 2.90 -4.22 11.57
C MET A 49 2.53 -3.88 10.13
N VAL A 50 1.86 -2.74 9.98
CA VAL A 50 1.52 -2.17 8.68
C VAL A 50 1.94 -0.72 8.58
N ASN A 51 2.04 -0.25 7.36
CA ASN A 51 2.26 1.14 7.02
C ASN A 51 1.08 1.69 6.24
N VAL A 52 0.76 2.96 6.42
CA VAL A 52 -0.24 3.68 5.62
C VAL A 52 0.46 4.68 4.73
N ARG A 53 0.17 4.60 3.42
CA ARG A 53 0.66 5.52 2.39
C ARG A 53 -0.52 6.24 1.77
N SER A 54 -0.37 7.53 1.49
CA SER A 54 -1.38 8.34 0.78
C SER A 54 -0.82 9.05 -0.44
N TYR A 55 -1.63 9.19 -1.49
CA TYR A 55 -1.27 9.88 -2.72
C TYR A 55 -2.49 10.55 -3.37
N GLU A 56 -2.24 11.57 -4.19
CA GLU A 56 -3.29 12.22 -4.98
C GLU A 56 -3.56 11.41 -6.26
N PRO A 57 -4.82 11.23 -6.69
CA PRO A 57 -5.09 10.59 -7.97
C PRO A 57 -4.52 11.36 -9.18
N SER A 58 -4.37 12.68 -9.05
CA SER A 58 -3.80 13.55 -10.09
C SER A 58 -2.27 13.63 -10.08
N SER A 59 -1.61 13.12 -9.02
CA SER A 59 -0.16 13.24 -8.84
C SER A 59 0.39 12.00 -8.11
N PRO A 60 1.38 11.29 -8.68
CA PRO A 60 1.96 10.09 -8.06
C PRO A 60 2.77 10.37 -6.79
N ARG A 61 2.86 11.64 -6.35
CA ARG A 61 3.65 12.02 -5.19
C ARG A 61 2.93 11.60 -3.90
N SER A 62 3.62 10.80 -3.10
CA SER A 62 3.19 10.47 -1.73
C SER A 62 3.02 11.75 -0.91
N LYS A 63 1.93 11.83 -0.14
CA LYS A 63 1.64 12.98 0.73
C LYS A 63 2.05 12.70 2.16
N GLU A 64 1.53 11.63 2.73
CA GLU A 64 1.83 11.21 4.09
C GLU A 64 2.13 9.71 4.12
N PHE A 65 3.13 9.37 4.93
CA PHE A 65 3.55 8.01 5.21
C PHE A 65 3.58 7.79 6.72
N VAL A 66 2.72 6.90 7.22
CA VAL A 66 2.65 6.52 8.63
C VAL A 66 3.18 5.11 8.76
N TYR A 67 4.24 4.94 9.56
CA TYR A 67 5.01 3.70 9.65
C TYR A 67 4.70 2.90 10.92
N GLY A 68 4.70 1.58 10.82
CA GLY A 68 4.78 0.66 11.96
C GLY A 68 3.54 0.60 12.86
N LEU A 69 2.35 0.80 12.29
CA LEU A 69 1.09 0.68 13.03
C LEU A 69 0.79 -0.79 13.34
N LYS A 70 0.37 -1.06 14.57
CA LYS A 70 0.11 -2.44 15.09
C LYS A 70 -1.35 -2.67 15.48
N ASN A 71 -2.14 -1.61 15.49
CA ASN A 71 -3.51 -1.64 16.00
C ASN A 71 -4.49 -1.27 14.89
N VAL A 72 -5.56 -2.05 14.75
CA VAL A 72 -6.58 -1.86 13.71
C VAL A 72 -7.26 -0.49 13.84
N ASP A 73 -7.58 -0.03 15.05
CA ASP A 73 -8.22 1.27 15.29
C ASP A 73 -7.29 2.44 14.93
N GLU A 74 -6.00 2.34 15.23
CA GLU A 74 -5.02 3.35 14.83
C GLU A 74 -4.91 3.46 13.31
N VAL A 75 -4.87 2.31 12.61
CA VAL A 75 -4.85 2.29 11.14
C VAL A 75 -6.12 2.91 10.57
N LEU A 76 -7.29 2.56 11.09
CA LEU A 76 -8.58 3.11 10.63
C LEU A 76 -8.66 4.62 10.86
N ALA A 77 -8.23 5.12 12.02
CA ALA A 77 -8.20 6.56 12.31
C ALA A 77 -7.32 7.32 11.31
N VAL A 78 -6.17 6.75 10.92
CA VAL A 78 -5.31 7.32 9.88
C VAL A 78 -6.00 7.30 8.52
N LEU A 79 -6.64 6.18 8.15
CA LEU A 79 -7.36 6.05 6.88
C LEU A 79 -8.50 7.07 6.76
N GLU A 80 -9.31 7.22 7.80
CA GLU A 80 -10.42 8.18 7.84
C GLU A 80 -9.92 9.62 7.68
N ARG A 81 -8.89 10.01 8.44
CA ARG A 81 -8.30 11.35 8.35
C ARG A 81 -7.77 11.65 6.95
N LEU A 82 -7.08 10.69 6.32
CA LEU A 82 -6.49 10.88 4.99
C LEU A 82 -7.53 10.80 3.87
N ALA A 83 -8.56 9.95 4.01
CA ALA A 83 -9.68 9.90 3.08
C ALA A 83 -10.52 11.18 3.09
N ALA A 84 -10.63 11.85 4.24
CA ALA A 84 -11.26 13.17 4.35
C ALA A 84 -10.55 14.26 3.52
N LEU A 85 -9.28 14.03 3.14
CA LEU A 85 -8.49 14.88 2.25
C LEU A 85 -8.59 14.45 0.78
N ASP A 86 -9.51 13.53 0.45
CA ASP A 86 -9.70 12.95 -0.89
C ASP A 86 -8.43 12.26 -1.45
N LEU A 87 -7.61 11.70 -0.55
CA LEU A 87 -6.41 10.96 -0.91
C LEU A 87 -6.70 9.48 -1.13
N HIS A 88 -6.03 8.89 -2.11
CA HIS A 88 -5.97 7.45 -2.27
C HIS A 88 -5.00 6.85 -1.27
N LEU A 89 -5.32 5.65 -0.76
CA LEU A 89 -4.63 5.08 0.39
C LEU A 89 -4.18 3.66 0.09
N ILE A 90 -3.02 3.27 0.63
CA ILE A 90 -2.53 1.90 0.64
C ILE A 90 -2.08 1.57 2.06
N VAL A 91 -2.59 0.47 2.59
CA VAL A 91 -2.06 -0.17 3.79
C VAL A 91 -1.22 -1.36 3.34
N ASN A 92 0.07 -1.39 3.68
CA ASN A 92 0.97 -2.48 3.32
C ASN A 92 1.68 -3.04 4.55
N GLU A 93 2.00 -4.33 4.55
CA GLU A 93 2.83 -4.91 5.62
C GLU A 93 4.19 -4.24 5.69
N THR A 94 4.75 -4.15 6.89
CA THR A 94 6.17 -3.84 7.06
C THR A 94 6.99 -5.07 6.69
N ILE A 95 8.07 -4.86 5.93
CA ILE A 95 9.05 -5.89 5.61
C ILE A 95 10.32 -5.53 6.37
N ASP A 96 10.84 -6.44 7.18
CA ASP A 96 12.12 -6.25 7.83
C ASP A 96 13.25 -6.23 6.80
N ILE A 97 13.97 -5.11 6.74
CA ILE A 97 15.10 -4.91 5.84
C ILE A 97 16.36 -5.69 6.26
N HIS A 98 16.40 -6.21 7.49
CA HIS A 98 17.51 -7.02 8.00
C HIS A 98 17.44 -8.48 7.54
N ASP A 99 16.30 -8.91 6.98
CA ASP A 99 16.09 -10.26 6.42
C ASP A 99 16.56 -10.36 4.95
N GLY A 100 17.46 -9.45 4.52
CA GLY A 100 17.92 -9.31 3.13
C GLY A 100 16.88 -8.71 2.18
N GLY A 101 15.75 -8.23 2.71
CA GLY A 101 14.65 -7.65 1.96
C GLY A 101 14.87 -6.17 1.65
N VAL A 102 15.45 -5.85 0.49
CA VAL A 102 15.37 -4.48 -0.03
C VAL A 102 13.94 -4.22 -0.49
N SER A 103 13.22 -3.30 0.17
CA SER A 103 11.91 -2.82 -0.29
C SER A 103 12.07 -1.82 -1.45
N GLY A 104 12.72 -2.24 -2.54
CA GLY A 104 12.91 -1.41 -3.71
C GLY A 104 13.90 -2.02 -4.68
N VAL A 105 13.43 -2.43 -5.86
CA VAL A 105 14.32 -2.64 -7.01
C VAL A 105 13.64 -2.12 -8.27
N VAL A 106 14.38 -1.24 -8.95
CA VAL A 106 14.16 -0.71 -10.29
C VAL A 106 14.77 -1.65 -11.31
N GLN A 107 14.05 -1.94 -12.41
CA GLN A 107 14.71 -2.04 -13.71
C GLN A 107 13.73 -1.71 -14.85
N GLY A 108 13.97 -0.58 -15.51
CA GLY A 108 13.18 -0.08 -16.65
C GLY A 108 12.37 1.19 -16.36
N GLN A 109 13.09 2.31 -16.19
CA GLN A 109 12.61 3.71 -16.03
C GLN A 109 11.98 4.14 -14.68
N VAL A 110 12.65 3.71 -13.61
CA VAL A 110 12.90 4.40 -12.31
C VAL A 110 11.76 4.59 -11.30
N VAL A 111 11.89 3.92 -10.14
CA VAL A 111 11.61 4.44 -8.78
C VAL A 111 12.56 3.78 -7.75
N GLU A 112 13.49 4.54 -7.18
CA GLU A 112 14.37 4.15 -6.07
C GLU A 112 13.74 4.56 -4.73
N PHE A 113 13.74 3.68 -3.73
CA PHE A 113 13.37 4.02 -2.35
C PHE A 113 14.59 3.78 -1.45
N ALA A 114 15.25 4.88 -1.06
CA ALA A 114 16.26 4.86 -0.01
C ALA A 114 15.57 5.03 1.37
N PRO A 115 16.14 4.48 2.47
CA PRO A 115 15.45 4.37 3.76
C PRO A 115 15.12 5.69 4.47
N ASP A 116 15.65 6.84 4.03
CA ASP A 116 15.57 8.08 4.80
C ASP A 116 15.34 9.36 3.97
N ASP A 117 14.89 9.26 2.71
CA ASP A 117 14.59 10.47 1.94
C ASP A 117 13.29 10.37 1.12
N THR A 118 12.51 11.46 1.15
CA THR A 118 11.24 11.55 0.43
C THR A 118 11.54 11.52 -1.07
N PRO A 119 10.99 10.59 -1.89
CA PRO A 119 11.47 10.43 -3.27
C PRO A 119 11.19 11.67 -4.11
N ARG A 120 12.27 12.34 -4.55
CA ARG A 120 12.20 13.40 -5.56
C ARG A 120 12.19 12.77 -6.94
N CYS A 121 11.09 13.04 -7.65
CA CYS A 121 10.93 13.01 -9.11
C CYS A 121 10.92 11.63 -9.80
N ALA A 122 9.75 11.21 -10.25
CA ALA A 122 9.60 10.49 -11.51
C ALA A 122 8.19 10.75 -12.08
N ARG A 123 8.13 11.14 -13.36
CA ARG A 123 6.90 11.37 -14.11
C ARG A 123 6.34 10.01 -14.52
N ALA A 124 5.36 9.50 -13.79
CA ALA A 124 4.53 8.38 -14.20
C ALA A 124 3.15 8.92 -14.62
N GLU A 125 2.64 8.50 -15.77
CA GLU A 125 1.31 8.89 -16.22
C GLU A 125 0.22 8.22 -15.37
N ARG A 126 -0.96 8.85 -15.37
CA ARG A 126 -2.06 8.72 -14.38
C ARG A 126 -2.64 7.31 -14.18
N SER A 127 -2.27 6.33 -14.99
CA SER A 127 -2.77 4.94 -14.95
C SER A 127 -1.83 3.94 -14.30
N ASP A 128 -0.57 4.32 -14.02
CA ASP A 128 0.50 3.33 -13.95
C ASP A 128 0.87 2.88 -12.53
N PHE A 129 0.39 3.55 -11.47
CA PHE A 129 0.72 3.15 -10.09
C PHE A 129 -0.01 1.89 -9.61
N GLN A 130 -1.28 1.72 -10.00
CA GLN A 130 -2.02 0.46 -9.77
C GLN A 130 -1.43 -0.69 -10.60
N ILE A 131 -0.93 -0.37 -11.81
CA ILE A 131 -0.23 -1.30 -12.69
C ILE A 131 1.15 -1.65 -12.13
N LEU A 132 1.88 -0.72 -11.49
CA LEU A 132 3.18 -0.97 -10.88
C LEU A 132 3.09 -1.96 -9.71
N LEU A 133 2.13 -1.76 -8.80
CA LEU A 133 1.90 -2.68 -7.68
C LEU A 133 1.43 -4.06 -8.16
N THR A 134 0.63 -4.11 -9.23
CA THR A 134 0.13 -5.36 -9.81
C THR A 134 1.18 -6.09 -10.64
N ARG A 135 2.03 -5.37 -11.41
CA ARG A 135 3.16 -5.95 -12.17
C ARG A 135 4.26 -6.45 -11.24
N TYR A 136 4.55 -5.71 -10.17
CA TYR A 136 5.46 -6.17 -9.10
C TYR A 136 4.97 -7.48 -8.46
N ALA A 137 3.65 -7.66 -8.32
CA ALA A 137 3.04 -8.89 -7.81
C ALA A 137 2.96 -10.04 -8.84
N LEU A 138 3.22 -9.81 -10.13
CA LEU A 138 3.09 -10.80 -11.21
C LEU A 138 4.44 -11.25 -11.79
N GLU A 139 5.45 -10.38 -11.84
CA GLU A 139 6.71 -10.65 -12.57
C GLU A 139 7.67 -11.65 -11.89
N ARG A 140 7.43 -12.08 -10.64
CA ARG A 140 8.19 -13.18 -10.01
C ARG A 140 7.68 -14.60 -10.31
N ARG A 141 6.74 -14.78 -11.25
CA ARG A 141 6.36 -16.11 -11.77
C ARG A 141 7.10 -16.54 -13.05
N ALA A 142 8.05 -15.76 -13.57
CA ALA A 142 8.77 -16.10 -14.80
C ALA A 142 10.24 -16.50 -14.62
N THR A 143 10.77 -16.47 -13.39
CA THR A 143 12.10 -16.98 -13.06
C THR A 143 12.04 -17.75 -11.74
N GLY A 144 11.57 -18.99 -11.85
CA GLY A 144 11.47 -19.99 -10.78
C GLY A 144 10.85 -21.25 -11.33
#